data_AF-A0A947C2E0-F1
#
_entry.id   AF-A0A947C2E0-F1
#
_cell.length_a   1.000
_cell.length_b   1.000
_cell.length_c   1.000
_cell.angle_alpha   90.00
_cell.angle_beta   90.00
_cell.angle_gamma   90.00
#
_symmetry.space_group_name_H-M   'P 1'
#
loop_
_entity.id
_entity.type
_entity.pdbx_description
1 polymer ?
#
loop_
_entity_poly.entity_id
_entity_poly.type
_entity_poly.pdbx_seq_one_letter_code
_entity_poly.pdbx_strand_id
1 'polypeptide(L)' 'MSLDERHRRILFAVVTEHIASGKAVSSRSIAKRYAIKLSPATIRNVLSDLEDAELLHQPHTSAGRV' A
#
# COMPACT_ATOMS: atom_id res chain seq x y z
N MET A 1 -15.17 -3.60 8.29
CA MET A 1 -14.40 -2.36 8.03
C MET A 1 -14.93 -1.73 6.76
N SER A 2 -15.39 -0.47 6.78
CA SER A 2 -15.71 0.24 5.54
C SER A 2 -14.41 0.82 5.00
N LEU A 3 -13.99 0.44 3.79
CA LEU A 3 -12.84 1.08 3.16
C LEU A 3 -13.15 2.57 2.98
N ASP A 4 -12.44 3.43 3.69
CA ASP A 4 -12.53 4.86 3.46
C ASP A 4 -11.83 5.23 2.13
N GLU A 5 -11.97 6.48 1.73
CA GLU A 5 -11.39 6.96 0.48
C GLU A 5 -9.85 6.87 0.46
N ARG A 6 -9.21 7.00 1.62
CA ARG A 6 -7.76 6.91 1.73
C ARG A 6 -7.28 5.48 1.51
N HIS A 7 -7.92 4.51 2.16
CA HIS A 7 -7.63 3.09 2.01
C HIS A 7 -7.84 2.64 0.57
N ARG A 8 -8.95 3.05 -0.06
CA ARG A 8 -9.21 2.75 -1.48
C ARG A 8 -8.12 3.27 -2.39
N ARG A 9 -7.71 4.53 -2.21
CA ARG A 9 -6.66 5.14 -3.04
C ARG A 9 -5.30 4.47 -2.85
N ILE A 10 -4.95 4.10 -1.62
CA ILE A 10 -3.68 3.41 -1.35
C ILE A 10 -3.73 1.99 -1.91
N LEU A 11 -4.83 1.25 -1.70
CA LEU A 11 -5.01 -0.09 -2.25
C LEU A 11 -4.91 -0.09 -3.78
N PHE A 12 -5.60 0.84 -4.45
CA PHE A 12 -5.52 1.01 -5.90
C PHE A 12 -4.07 1.26 -6.37
N ALA A 13 -3.34 2.12 -5.67
CA ALA A 13 -1.96 2.43 -6.01
C ALA A 13 -1.03 1.21 -5.82
N VAL A 14 -1.25 0.42 -4.77
CA VAL A 14 -0.50 -0.83 -4.53
C VAL A 14 -0.77 -1.85 -5.64
N VAL A 15 -2.03 -2.14 -5.93
CA VAL A 15 -2.43 -3.10 -6.97
C VAL A 15 -1.88 -2.69 -8.33
N THR A 16 -2.01 -1.41 -8.68
CA THR A 16 -1.52 -0.88 -9.97
C THR A 16 0.00 -1.01 -10.09
N GLU A 17 0.75 -0.63 -9.04
CA GLU A 17 2.21 -0.75 -9.04
C GLU A 17 2.68 -2.22 -9.00
N HIS A 18 1.95 -3.09 -8.30
CA HIS A 18 2.26 -4.51 -8.25
C HIS A 18 2.07 -5.16 -9.62
N ILE A 19 0.94 -4.91 -10.30
CA ILE A 19 0.67 -5.41 -11.66
C ILE A 19 1.73 -4.89 -12.64
N ALA A 20 2.11 -3.61 -12.55
CA ALA A 20 3.08 -3.02 -13.47
C ALA A 20 4.51 -3.52 -13.25
N SER A 21 4.90 -3.82 -12.01
CA SER A 21 6.30 -4.15 -11.66
C SER A 21 6.57 -5.63 -11.37
N GLY A 22 5.53 -6.41 -11.05
CA GLY A 22 5.63 -7.77 -10.53
C GLY A 22 6.30 -7.89 -9.15
N LYS A 23 6.50 -6.77 -8.45
CA LYS A 23 7.25 -6.71 -7.19
C LYS A 23 6.36 -6.26 -6.03
N ALA A 24 6.74 -6.63 -4.81
CA ALA A 24 6.12 -6.10 -3.61
C ALA A 24 6.32 -4.58 -3.50
N VAL A 25 5.27 -3.87 -3.09
CA VAL A 25 5.19 -2.41 -3.18
C VAL A 25 5.45 -1.76 -1.82
N SER A 26 6.37 -0.80 -1.76
CA SER A 26 6.71 -0.08 -0.53
C SER A 26 5.94 1.22 -0.37
N SER A 27 5.69 1.64 0.89
CA SER A 27 5.05 2.92 1.19
C SER A 27 5.80 4.12 0.60
N ARG A 28 7.13 4.05 0.52
CA ARG A 28 7.98 5.06 -0.13
C ARG A 28 7.74 5.14 -1.64
N SER A 29 7.56 4.00 -2.31
CA SER A 29 7.25 3.99 -3.76
C SER A 29 5.90 4.67 -4.01
N ILE A 30 4.89 4.34 -3.21
CA ILE A 30 3.54 4.90 -3.29
C ILE A 30 3.57 6.41 -3.06
N ALA A 31 4.24 6.88 -2.01
CA ALA A 31 4.39 8.31 -1.71
C ALA A 31 5.01 9.09 -2.88
N LYS A 32 6.03 8.50 -3.54
CA LYS A 32 6.77 9.15 -4.62
C LYS A 32 6.03 9.13 -5.96
N ARG A 33 5.38 8.01 -6.31
CA ARG A 33 4.80 7.78 -7.65
C ARG A 33 3.37 8.29 -7.80
N TYR A 34 2.57 8.23 -6.75
CA TYR A 34 1.12 8.52 -6.84
C TYR A 34 0.74 9.91 -6.32
N ALA A 35 1.73 10.78 -6.09
CA ALA A 35 1.56 12.14 -5.56
C ALA A 35 0.60 12.23 -4.36
N ILE A 36 0.59 11.18 -3.53
CA ILE A 36 -0.26 11.10 -2.35
C ILE A 36 0.37 12.03 -1.31
N LYS A 37 -0.40 13.04 -0.86
CA LYS A 37 0.01 14.00 0.18
C LYS A 37 0.04 13.36 1.58
N LEU A 38 0.66 12.20 1.72
CA LEU A 38 0.82 11.46 2.96
C LEU A 38 2.28 11.07 3.14
N SER A 39 2.74 11.05 4.39
CA SER A 39 4.09 10.58 4.69
C SER A 39 4.21 9.07 4.42
N PRO A 40 5.43 8.56 4.13
CA PRO A 40 5.67 7.12 4.03
C PRO A 40 5.28 6.34 5.30
N ALA A 41 5.33 6.98 6.47
CA ALA A 41 4.90 6.38 7.74
C ALA A 41 3.37 6.24 7.80
N THR A 42 2.63 7.28 7.41
CA THR A 42 1.17 7.23 7.33
C THR A 42 0.69 6.18 6.32
N ILE A 43 1.34 6.10 5.17
CA ILE A 43 1.02 5.07 4.16
C ILE A 43 1.31 3.68 4.71
N ARG A 44 2.42 3.48 5.45
CA ARG A 44 2.73 2.19 6.07
C ARG A 44 1.63 1.74 7.04
N ASN A 45 1.07 2.65 7.84
CA ASN A 45 -0.04 2.31 8.74
C ASN A 45 -1.27 1.85 7.95
N VAL A 46 -1.64 2.58 6.88
CA VAL A 46 -2.77 2.17 6.03
C VAL A 46 -2.50 0.83 5.34
N LEU A 47 -1.25 0.54 4.95
CA LEU A 47 -0.87 -0.76 4.40
C LEU A 47 -0.98 -1.89 5.43
N SER A 48 -0.70 -1.62 6.71
CA SER A 48 -0.96 -2.56 7.80
C SER A 48 -2.45 -2.76 8.04
N ASP A 49 -3.24 -1.69 8.05
CA ASP A 49 -4.70 -1.77 8.19
C ASP A 49 -5.34 -2.59 7.05
N LEU A 50 -4.82 -2.46 5.82
CA LEU A 50 -5.25 -3.23 4.65
C LEU A 50 -4.80 -4.71 4.72
N GLU A 51 -3.67 -4.99 5.36
CA GLU A 51 -3.18 -6.36 5.60
C GLU A 51 -3.99 -7.05 6.69
N ASP A 52 -4.31 -6.37 7.79
CA ASP A 52 -5.20 -6.85 8.85
C ASP A 52 -6.63 -7.12 8.32
N ALA A 53 -7.02 -6.42 7.25
CA ALA A 53 -8.26 -6.66 6.51
C ALA A 53 -8.17 -7.78 5.46
N GLU A 54 -7.05 -8.51 5.39
CA GLU A 54 -6.78 -9.60 4.43
C GLU A 54 -6.83 -9.18 2.95
N LEU A 55 -6.65 -7.88 2.66
CA LEU A 55 -6.65 -7.35 1.30
C LEU A 55 -5.25 -7.25 0.68
N LEU A 56 -4.23 -7.25 1.52
CA LEU A 56 -2.81 -7.22 1.15
C LEU A 56 -2.05 -8.21 2.02
N HIS A 57 -0.88 -8.63 1.56
CA HIS A 57 0.01 -9.48 2.32
C HIS A 57 1.45 -8.97 2.30
N GLN A 58 2.16 -9.08 3.43
CA GLN A 58 3.59 -8.87 3.51
C GLN A 58 4.35 -10.22 3.45
N PRO A 59 5.04 -10.54 2.33
CA PRO A 59 5.73 -11.82 2.20
C PRO A 59 6.83 -12.04 3.25
N HIS A 60 7.51 -10.96 3.65
CA HIS A 60 8.58 -10.95 4.65
C HIS A 60 8.56 -9.63 5.42
N THR A 61 9.02 -9.64 6.67
CA THR A 61 8.99 -8.47 7.58
C THR A 61 9.60 -7.18 7.00
N SER A 62 10.57 -7.29 6.08
CA SER A 62 11.20 -6.16 5.38
C SER A 62 10.62 -5.85 3.99
N ALA A 63 9.80 -6.75 3.44
CA ALA A 63 9.22 -6.61 2.10
C ALA A 63 8.09 -5.57 2.06
N GLY A 64 7.74 -5.12 0.85
CA GLY A 64 6.54 -4.32 0.59
C GLY A 64 5.24 -5.09 0.84
N ARG A 65 4.14 -4.61 0.25
CA ARG A 65 2.86 -5.32 0.20
C ARG A 65 2.59 -5.87 -1.19
N VAL A 66 1.94 -7.02 -1.23
CA VAL A 66 1.44 -7.70 -2.44
C VAL A 66 -0.06 -7.85 -2.32
#